data_AF-A0A4Q2R604-F1
#
_entry.id   AF-A0A4Q2R604-F1
#
_cell.length_a   1.000
_cell.length_b   1.000
_cell.length_c   1.000
_cell.angle_alpha   90.00
_cell.angle_beta   90.00
_cell.angle_gamma   90.00
#
_symmetry.space_group_name_H-M   'P 1'
#
loop_
_entity.id
_entity.type
_entity.pdbx_description
1 polymer ?
#
loop_
_entity_poly.entity_id
_entity_poly.type
_entity_poly.pdbx_seq_one_letter_code
_entity_poly.pdbx_strand_id
1 'polypeptide(L)' 'MFVDFQDQWRPGPWEPKRPPGRLTKRQERVIGWLVGINLLLLLVAPLGGSTLVAAFIALLGG' A
#
# COMPACT_ATOMS: atom_id res chain seq x y z
N MET A 1 -17.58 -0.16 -56.84
CA MET A 1 -18.05 0.90 -55.91
C MET A 1 -17.30 0.71 -54.60
N PHE A 2 -16.80 1.79 -53.99
CA PHE A 2 -16.17 1.75 -52.66
C PHE A 2 -17.22 2.11 -51.61
N VAL A 3 -17.25 1.35 -50.51
CA VAL A 3 -18.14 1.59 -49.37
C VAL A 3 -17.54 2.72 -48.54
N ASP A 4 -18.31 3.78 -48.32
CA ASP A 4 -17.88 4.93 -47.53
C ASP A 4 -18.09 4.63 -46.05
N PHE A 5 -17.01 4.72 -45.26
CA PHE A 5 -16.96 4.26 -43.87
C PHE A 5 -17.08 5.41 -42.87
N GLN A 6 -17.72 6.51 -43.28
CA GLN A 6 -17.82 7.72 -42.47
C GLN A 6 -18.61 7.53 -41.16
N ASP A 7 -19.54 6.56 -41.12
CA ASP A 7 -20.38 6.26 -39.94
C ASP A 7 -19.78 5.21 -38.96
N GLN A 8 -18.50 4.85 -39.11
CA GLN A 8 -17.87 3.96 -38.14
C GLN A 8 -17.65 4.69 -36.80
N TRP A 9 -18.22 4.17 -35.71
CA TRP A 9 -17.95 4.64 -34.35
C TRP A 9 -16.44 4.58 -34.08
N ARG A 10 -15.81 5.76 -33.94
CA ARG A 10 -14.40 5.87 -33.55
C ARG A 10 -14.32 5.86 -32.03
N PRO A 11 -13.53 4.96 -31.41
CA PRO A 11 -13.24 5.08 -29.99
C PRO A 11 -12.66 6.46 -29.73
N GLY A 12 -13.15 7.12 -28.67
CA GLY A 12 -12.62 8.40 -28.24
C GLY A 12 -11.11 8.31 -27.99
N PRO A 13 -10.39 9.44 -28.02
CA PRO A 13 -8.97 9.47 -27.71
C PRO A 13 -8.68 8.76 -26.38
N TRP A 14 -7.67 7.89 -26.37
CA TRP A 14 -7.22 7.27 -25.12
C TRP A 14 -6.69 8.35 -24.19
N GLU A 15 -7.25 8.43 -22.99
CA GLU A 15 -6.76 9.33 -21.94
C GLU A 15 -5.87 8.54 -20.96
N PRO A 16 -4.61 8.97 -20.74
CA PRO A 16 -3.78 8.36 -19.72
C PRO A 16 -4.41 8.55 -18.35
N LYS A 17 -4.58 7.45 -17.60
CA LYS A 17 -4.95 7.52 -16.18
C LYS A 17 -3.89 8.33 -15.46
N ARG A 18 -4.31 9.43 -14.80
CA ARG A 18 -3.39 10.28 -14.05
C ARG A 18 -2.62 9.44 -13.02
N PRO A 19 -1.30 9.63 -12.88
CA PRO A 19 -0.54 8.92 -11.87
C PRO A 19 -1.10 9.25 -10.49
N PRO A 20 -1.05 8.31 -9.53
CA PRO A 20 -1.45 8.61 -8.16
C PRO A 20 -0.67 9.84 -7.65
N GLY A 21 -1.34 10.70 -6.90
CA GLY A 21 -0.74 11.91 -6.36
C GLY A 21 0.48 11.61 -5.48
N ARG A 22 1.41 12.59 -5.40
CA ARG A 22 2.55 12.50 -4.49
C ARG A 22 2.07 12.35 -3.05
N LEU A 23 2.79 11.58 -2.25
CA LEU A 23 2.50 11.44 -0.82
C LEU A 23 2.55 12.81 -0.15
N THR A 24 1.58 13.07 0.72
CA THR A 24 1.63 14.23 1.61
C THR A 24 2.76 14.04 2.63
N LYS A 25 3.32 15.13 3.17
CA LYS A 25 4.38 15.09 4.20
C LYS A 25 4.00 14.22 5.41
N ARG A 26 2.70 14.18 5.76
CA ARG A 26 2.19 13.34 6.84
C ARG A 26 2.23 11.86 6.47
N GLN A 27 1.83 11.50 5.25
CA GLN A 27 1.88 10.11 4.76
C GLN A 27 3.32 9.59 4.68
N GLU A 28 4.24 10.41 4.18
CA GLU A 28 5.66 10.05 4.14
C GLU A 28 6.23 9.79 5.54
N ARG A 29 5.91 10.66 6.51
CA ARG A 29 6.32 10.46 7.92
C ARG A 29 5.72 9.19 8.53
N VAL A 30 4.45 8.90 8.25
CA VAL A 30 3.78 7.68 8.75
C VAL A 30 4.41 6.44 8.15
N ILE A 31 4.64 6.43 6.83
CA ILE A 31 5.29 5.30 6.14
C ILE A 31 6.71 5.10 6.67
N GLY A 32 7.47 6.18 6.86
CA GLY A 32 8.81 6.10 7.45
C GLY A 32 8.80 5.47 8.85
N TRP A 33 7.85 5.84 9.70
CA TRP A 33 7.67 5.21 11.02
C TRP A 33 7.31 3.73 10.90
N LEU A 34 6.38 3.36 10.02
CA LEU A 34 5.97 1.97 9.82
C LEU A 34 7.15 1.10 9.37
N VAL A 35 7.95 1.58 8.42
CA VAL A 35 9.16 0.89 7.97
C VAL A 35 10.17 0.75 9.11
N GLY A 36 10.44 1.84 9.85
CA GLY A 36 11.37 1.82 10.98
C GLY A 36 10.95 0.85 12.09
N ILE A 37 9.67 0.84 12.47
CA ILE A 37 9.13 -0.08 13.46
C ILE A 37 9.22 -1.53 12.96
N ASN A 38 8.89 -1.79 11.69
CA ASN A 38 8.95 -3.14 11.14
C ASN A 38 10.39 -3.69 11.11
N LEU A 39 11.36 -2.86 10.77
CA LEU A 39 12.79 -3.24 10.83
C LEU A 39 13.25 -3.52 12.26
N LEU A 40 12.81 -2.70 13.23
CA LEU A 40 13.11 -2.95 14.64
C LEU A 40 12.47 -4.25 15.12
N LEU A 41 11.21 -4.49 14.76
CA LEU A 41 10.50 -5.73 15.07
C LEU A 41 11.16 -6.93 14.40
N LEU A 42 11.78 -6.80 13.21
CA LEU A 42 12.54 -7.89 12.59
C LEU A 42 13.72 -8.34 13.47
N LEU A 43 14.32 -7.43 14.25
CA LEU A 43 15.42 -7.73 15.16
C LEU A 43 14.92 -8.21 16.53
N VAL A 44 13.81 -7.64 17.01
CA VAL A 44 13.25 -7.97 18.33
C VAL A 44 12.41 -9.24 18.28
N ALA A 45 11.67 -9.51 17.21
CA ALA A 45 10.79 -10.68 17.10
C ALA A 45 11.55 -12.03 17.21
N PRO A 46 12.75 -12.22 16.65
CA PRO A 46 13.55 -13.42 16.89
C PRO A 46 13.97 -13.60 18.36
N LEU A 47 14.16 -12.50 19.09
CA LEU A 47 14.62 -12.49 20.49
C LEU A 47 13.48 -12.46 21.51
N GLY A 48 12.31 -11.92 21.15
CA GLY A 48 11.22 -11.59 22.06
C GLY A 48 9.82 -11.92 21.52
N GLY A 49 9.70 -12.65 20.41
CA GLY A 49 8.41 -13.02 19.82
C GLY A 49 7.56 -13.85 20.78
N SER A 50 8.16 -14.84 21.46
CA SER A 50 7.47 -15.63 22.49
C SER A 50 7.13 -14.79 23.73
N THR A 51 7.98 -13.84 24.11
CA THR A 51 7.75 -12.95 25.26
C THR A 51 6.57 -12.01 25.02
N LEU A 52 6.45 -11.43 23.82
CA LEU A 52 5.31 -10.58 23.47
C LEU A 52 4.01 -11.38 23.40
N VAL A 53 4.04 -12.58 22.83
CA VAL A 53 2.87 -13.49 22.80
C VAL A 53 2.49 -13.92 24.23
N ALA A 54 3.46 -14.30 25.05
CA ALA A 54 3.23 -14.67 26.44
C ALA A 54 2.69 -13.50 27.28
N ALA A 55 3.23 -12.29 27.10
CA ALA A 55 2.72 -11.09 27.76
C ALA A 55 1.30 -10.72 27.31
N PHE A 56 0.99 -10.87 26.02
CA PHE A 56 -0.34 -10.64 25.48
C PHE A 56 -1.37 -11.66 26.00
N ILE A 57 -1.00 -12.94 26.05
CA ILE A 57 -1.83 -13.99 26.66
C ILE A 57 -2.02 -13.72 28.16
N ALA A 58 -0.97 -13.32 28.88
CA ALA A 58 -1.05 -12.98 30.30
C ALA A 58 -1.94 -11.75 30.57
N LEU A 59 -1.97 -10.77 29.66
CA LEU A 59 -2.86 -9.61 29.75
C LEU A 59 -4.33 -9.94 29.44
N LEU A 60 -4.60 -10.94 28.60
CA LEU A 60 -5.96 -11.38 28.26
C LEU A 60 -6.52 -12.45 29.20
N GLY A 61 -5.64 -13.23 29.83
CA GLY A 61 -5.99 -14.29 30.77
C GLY A 61 -5.88 -13.87 32.25
N GLY A 62 -5.47 -12.63 32.52
CA GLY A 62 -5.47 -11.99 33.84
C GLY A 62 -6.75 -11.23 34.13
#